data_AF-A0A9E3PTX0-F1
#
_entry.id   AF-A0A9E3PTX0-F1
#
_cell.length_a   1.000
_cell.length_b   1.000
_cell.length_c   1.000
_cell.angle_alpha   90.00
_cell.angle_beta   90.00
_cell.angle_gamma   90.00
#
_symmetry.space_group_name_H-M   'P 1'
#
loop_
_entity.id
_entity.type
_entity.pdbx_description
1 polymer ?
#
loop_
_entity_poly.entity_id
_entity_poly.type
_entity_poly.pdbx_seq_one_letter_code
_entity_poly.pdbx_strand_id
1 'polypeptide(L)' 'MSDHWVDALRLLSIVGLSYGAWQGWRRRPPALRHAGRAYYRLADGRYCTRWGRVVTDPATLAALSAASQAPPDP' A
#
# COMPACT_ATOMS: atom_id res chain seq x y z
N MET A 1 9.11 -29.78 -31.73
CA MET A 1 7.74 -29.24 -31.58
C MET A 1 7.56 -28.74 -30.15
N SER A 2 8.50 -27.90 -29.68
CA SER A 2 8.82 -27.83 -28.25
C SER A 2 9.11 -26.40 -27.73
N ASP A 3 9.69 -25.52 -28.55
CA ASP A 3 10.09 -24.17 -28.11
C ASP A 3 8.92 -23.22 -27.82
N HIS A 4 7.86 -23.27 -28.62
CA HIS A 4 6.71 -22.37 -28.48
C HIS A 4 5.93 -22.59 -27.16
N TRP A 5 5.95 -23.81 -26.63
CA TRP A 5 5.33 -24.10 -25.33
C TRP A 5 6.12 -23.53 -24.16
N VAL A 6 7.46 -23.52 -24.26
CA VAL A 6 8.34 -22.92 -23.25
C VAL A 6 8.16 -21.40 -23.23
N ASP A 7 8.03 -20.77 -24.40
CA ASP A 7 7.79 -19.32 -24.49
C ASP A 7 6.41 -18.93 -23.96
N ALA A 8 5.37 -19.74 -24.23
CA ALA A 8 4.04 -19.52 -23.67
C ALA A 8 4.02 -19.57 -22.14
N LEU A 9 4.74 -20.54 -21.54
CA LEU A 9 4.89 -20.67 -20.09
C LEU A 9 5.64 -19.47 -19.46
N ARG A 10 6.68 -18.98 -20.14
CA ARG A 10 7.42 -17.79 -19.70
C ARG A 10 6.54 -16.54 -19.72
N LEU A 11 5.77 -16.35 -20.79
CA LEU A 11 4.83 -15.22 -20.92
C LEU A 11 3.77 -15.25 -19.82
N LEU A 12 3.15 -16.41 -19.57
CA LEU A 12 2.19 -16.56 -18.47
C LEU A 12 2.79 -16.23 -17.10
N SER A 13 4.04 -16.64 -16.88
CA SER A 13 4.75 -16.36 -15.63
C SER A 13 5.03 -14.86 -15.46
N ILE A 14 5.47 -14.18 -16.52
CA ILE A 14 5.72 -12.73 -16.52
C ILE A 14 4.42 -11.96 -16.26
N VAL A 15 3.33 -12.33 -16.96
CA VAL A 15 2.02 -11.70 -16.78
C VAL A 15 1.49 -11.93 -15.36
N GLY A 16 1.60 -13.15 -14.84
CA GLY A 16 1.17 -13.48 -13.47
C GLY A 16 1.93 -12.69 -12.41
N LEU A 17 3.26 -12.61 -12.52
CA LEU A 17 4.09 -11.82 -11.61
C LEU A 17 3.79 -10.32 -11.71
N SER A 18 3.62 -9.81 -12.92
CA SER A 18 3.29 -8.40 -13.17
C SER A 18 1.92 -8.04 -12.60
N TYR A 19 0.94 -8.93 -12.77
CA TYR A 19 -0.40 -8.76 -12.21
C TYR A 19 -0.40 -8.81 -10.68
N GLY A 20 0.35 -9.73 -10.08
CA GLY A 20 0.53 -9.80 -8.62
C GLY A 20 1.20 -8.55 -8.05
N ALA A 21 2.25 -8.06 -8.71
CA ALA A 21 2.93 -6.81 -8.33
C ALA A 21 1.99 -5.59 -8.46
N TRP A 22 1.22 -5.52 -9.54
CA TRP A 22 0.24 -4.46 -9.76
C TRP A 22 -0.87 -4.46 -8.70
N GLN A 23 -1.44 -5.63 -8.38
CA GLN A 23 -2.41 -5.78 -7.30
C GLN A 23 -1.83 -5.38 -5.94
N GLY A 24 -0.58 -5.76 -5.66
CA GLY A 24 0.13 -5.36 -4.44
C GLY A 24 0.31 -3.85 -4.33
N TRP A 25 0.64 -3.18 -5.44
CA TRP A 25 0.71 -1.71 -5.50
C TRP A 25 -0.66 -1.06 -5.32
N ARG A 26 -1.70 -1.59 -5.97
CA ARG A 26 -3.06 -1.05 -5.93
C ARG A 26 -3.71 -1.20 -4.55
N ARG A 27 -3.32 -2.24 -3.80
CA ARG A 27 -3.78 -2.49 -2.42
C ARG A 27 -2.87 -1.88 -1.36
N ARG A 28 -1.84 -1.11 -1.73
CA ARG A 28 -1.03 -0.43 -0.72
C ARG A 28 -1.93 0.50 0.09
N PRO A 29 -1.90 0.42 1.43
CA PRO A 29 -2.66 1.33 2.27
C PRO A 29 -2.26 2.77 1.92
N PRO A 30 -3.23 3.69 1.76
CA PRO A 30 -2.94 5.08 1.47
C PRO A 30 -2.03 5.65 2.54
N ALA A 31 -0.91 6.25 2.11
CA ALA A 31 0.00 6.92 3.01
C ALA A 31 -0.59 8.28 3.38
N LEU A 32 -0.97 8.44 4.65
CA LEU A 32 -1.39 9.72 5.20
C LEU A 32 -0.16 10.59 5.41
N ARG A 33 -0.12 11.78 4.80
CA ARG A 33 0.97 12.73 5.00
C ARG A 33 0.57 13.72 6.08
N HIS A 34 1.33 13.77 7.16
CA HIS A 34 1.13 14.74 8.24
C HIS A 34 2.50 15.31 8.65
N ALA A 35 2.60 16.64 8.80
CA ALA A 35 3.85 17.32 9.16
C ALA A 35 5.10 16.90 8.32
N GLY A 36 4.91 16.68 7.02
CA GLY A 36 5.98 16.25 6.11
C GLY A 36 6.38 14.76 6.22
N ARG A 37 5.73 13.96 7.07
CA ARG A 37 5.99 12.53 7.26
C ARG A 37 4.84 11.68 6.73
N ALA A 38 5.18 10.50 6.20
CA ALA A 38 4.22 9.52 5.74
C ALA A 38 3.88 8.51 6.85
N TYR A 39 2.58 8.32 7.07
CA TYR A 39 2.00 7.42 8.06
C TYR A 39 1.07 6.43 7.36
N TYR A 40 1.00 5.23 7.91
CA TYR A 40 0.19 4.13 7.40
C TYR A 40 -0.78 3.69 8.48
N ARG A 41 -2.03 3.46 8.09
CA ARG A 41 -3.04 2.88 8.97
C ARG A 41 -2.92 1.37 8.93
N LEU A 42 -2.73 0.75 10.09
CA LEU A 42 -2.79 -0.71 10.25
C LEU A 42 -4.24 -1.18 10.25
N ALA A 43 -4.44 -2.48 9.98
CA ALA A 43 -5.76 -3.13 10.09
C ALA A 43 -6.41 -2.95 11.47
N ASP A 44 -5.59 -2.91 12.53
CA ASP A 44 -6.01 -2.65 13.92
C ASP A 44 -6.50 -1.21 14.19
N GLY A 45 -6.44 -0.31 13.21
CA GLY A 45 -6.81 1.11 13.37
C GLY A 45 -5.70 1.99 13.95
N ARG A 46 -4.56 1.42 14.32
CA ARG A 46 -3.36 2.16 14.76
C ARG A 46 -2.61 2.77 13.58
N TYR A 47 -1.84 3.83 13.83
CA TYR A 47 -0.98 4.45 12.82
C TYR A 47 0.49 4.10 13.06
N CYS A 48 1.23 3.81 12.00
CA CYS A 48 2.67 3.63 12.04
C CYS A 48 3.39 4.49 11.00
N THR A 49 4.66 4.75 11.24
CA THR A 49 5.55 5.36 10.24
C THR A 49 6.04 4.31 9.24
N ARG A 50 6.64 4.76 8.14
CA ARG A 50 7.32 3.88 7.15
C ARG A 50 8.30 2.88 7.78
N TRP A 51 8.87 3.22 8.92
CA TRP A 51 9.86 2.40 9.63
C TRP A 51 9.24 1.46 10.68
N GLY A 52 7.92 1.28 10.67
CA GLY A 52 7.21 0.40 11.62
C GLY A 52 7.06 0.99 13.02
N ARG A 53 7.49 2.23 13.26
CA ARG A 53 7.30 2.89 14.57
C ARG A 53 5.84 3.29 14.72
N VAL A 54 5.17 2.71 15.72
CA VAL A 54 3.79 3.05 16.09
C VAL A 54 3.73 4.47 16.62
N VAL A 55 2.73 5.23 16.18
CA VAL A 55 2.46 6.59 16.65
C VAL A 55 1.61 6.50 17.91
N THR A 56 2.12 7.05 19.01
CA THR A 56 1.41 7.10 20.31
C THR A 56 0.97 8.51 20.68
N ASP A 57 1.51 9.53 19.99
CA ASP A 57 1.23 10.93 20.28
C ASP A 57 -0.24 11.28 20.00
N PRO A 58 -1.01 11.76 20.99
CA PRO A 58 -2.45 11.96 20.85
C PRO A 58 -2.82 13.05 19.84
N ALA A 59 -2.02 14.13 19.74
CA ALA A 59 -2.24 15.19 18.76
C ALA A 59 -2.05 14.68 17.32
N THR A 60 -0.98 13.92 17.09
CA THR A 60 -0.71 13.29 15.79
C THR A 60 -1.78 12.25 15.43
N LEU A 61 -2.25 11.47 16.40
CA LEU A 61 -3.33 10.49 16.17
C LEU A 61 -4.63 11.16 15.75
N ALA A 62 -5.02 12.25 16.41
CA ALA A 62 -6.23 13.02 16.07
C ALA A 62 -6.15 13.62 14.66
N ALA A 63 -4.98 14.16 14.29
CA ALA A 63 -4.77 14.70 12.94
C ALA A 63 -4.83 13.60 11.86
N LEU A 64 -4.24 12.43 12.13
CA LEU A 64 -4.26 11.29 11.23
C LEU A 64 -5.65 10.67 11.10
N SER A 65 -6.42 10.59 12.19
CA SER A 65 -7.81 10.10 12.15
C SER A 65 -8.71 11.04 11.36
N ALA A 66 -8.61 12.35 11.58
CA ALA A 66 -9.32 13.35 10.79
C ALA A 66 -8.97 13.25 9.29
N ALA A 67 -7.67 13.17 8.96
CA ALA A 67 -7.22 13.01 7.58
C ALA A 67 -7.67 11.69 6.94
N SER A 68 -7.86 10.62 7.73
CA SER A 68 -8.37 9.34 7.24
C SER A 68 -9.88 9.31 6.99
N GLN A 69 -10.62 10.22 7.62
CA GLN A 69 -12.07 10.37 7.47
C GLN A 69 -12.45 11.40 6.39
N ALA A 70 -11.50 12.23 5.98
CA ALA A 70 -11.70 13.12 4.85
C ALA A 70 -11.99 12.27 3.60
N PRO A 71 -13.13 12.50 2.91
CA PRO A 71 -13.38 11.84 1.64
C PRO A 71 -12.28 12.22 0.65
N PRO A 72 -11.89 11.32 -0.28
CA PRO A 72 -11.04 11.73 -1.38
C PRO A 72 -11.76 12.90 -2.10
N ASP A 73 -11.06 14.03 -2.27
CA ASP A 73 -11.58 15.17 -3.03
C ASP A 73 -12.16 14.70 -4.38
N PRO A 74 -13.29 15.26 -4.82
CA PRO A 74 -14.01 14.86 -6.03
C PRO A 74 -13.19 15.03 -7.32
#